data_AF-A0A3M6Q987-F1
#
_entry.id   AF-A0A3M6Q987-F1
#
_cell.length_a   1.000
_cell.length_b   1.000
_cell.length_c   1.000
_cell.angle_alpha   90.00
_cell.angle_beta   90.00
_cell.angle_gamma   90.00
#
_symmetry.space_group_name_H-M   'P 1'
#
loop_
_entity.id
_entity.type
_entity.pdbx_description
1 polymer ?
#
loop_
_entity_poly.entity_id
_entity_poly.type
_entity_poly.pdbx_seq_one_letter_code
_entity_poly.pdbx_strand_id
1 'polypeptide(L)'
;MQIRLILWLDAEFLRQVEAYAERKGQSVAALVEGYFTWLTQLPASGASSDTPITARLLGALHDGLQEDGKSAWRQHVQQKHGRN
;
A
#
# COMPACT_ATOMS: atom_id res chain seq x y z
N MET A 1 -6.85 -30.38 -11.08
CA MET A 1 -6.48 -29.61 -12.29
C MET A 1 -5.14 -28.95 -12.03
N GLN A 2 -4.20 -29.03 -12.97
CA GLN A 2 -2.91 -28.35 -12.85
C GLN A 2 -2.95 -27.09 -13.72
N ILE A 3 -2.75 -25.92 -13.11
CA ILE A 3 -2.73 -24.61 -13.79
C ILE A 3 -1.29 -24.12 -13.78
N ARG A 4 -0.78 -23.65 -14.93
CA ARG A 4 0.57 -23.11 -15.06
C ARG A 4 0.50 -21.58 -15.15
N LEU A 5 1.16 -20.90 -14.22
CA LEU A 5 1.39 -19.45 -14.27
C LEU A 5 2.79 -19.19 -14.85
N ILE A 6 2.88 -18.30 -15.84
CA ILE A 6 4.15 -17.82 -16.39
C ILE A 6 4.21 -16.32 -16.15
N LEU A 7 5.26 -15.87 -15.47
CA LEU A 7 5.47 -14.47 -15.13
C LEU A 7 6.74 -13.97 -15.84
N TRP A 8 6.65 -12.82 -16.48
CA TRP A 8 7.80 -12.12 -17.04
C TRP A 8 8.24 -11.06 -16.04
N LEU A 9 9.50 -11.14 -15.62
CA LEU A 9 10.11 -10.24 -14.66
C LEU A 9 11.37 -9.66 -15.27
N ASP A 10 11.77 -8.50 -14.76
CA ASP A 10 13.10 -7.99 -15.01
C ASP A 10 14.18 -8.98 -14.54
N ALA A 11 15.27 -9.07 -15.29
CA ALA A 11 16.33 -10.05 -15.05
C ALA A 11 17.09 -9.79 -13.75
N GLU A 12 17.32 -8.53 -13.39
CA GLU A 12 17.97 -8.19 -12.11
C GLU A 12 17.04 -8.49 -10.94
N PHE A 13 15.76 -8.20 -11.10
CA PHE A 13 14.76 -8.53 -10.10
C PHE A 13 14.64 -10.05 -9.89
N LEU A 14 14.63 -10.84 -10.97
CA LEU A 14 14.58 -12.30 -10.87
C LEU A 14 15.77 -12.85 -10.07
N ARG A 15 16.98 -12.36 -10.32
CA ARG A 15 18.19 -12.74 -9.58
C ARG A 15 18.08 -12.42 -8.08
N GLN A 16 17.52 -11.26 -7.73
CA GLN A 16 17.31 -10.88 -6.33
C GLN A 16 16.33 -11.83 -5.63
N VAL A 17 15.25 -12.19 -6.31
CA VAL A 17 14.24 -13.12 -5.79
C VAL A 17 14.81 -14.52 -5.63
N GLU A 18 15.57 -15.02 -6.60
CA GLU A 18 16.26 -16.31 -6.51
C GLU A 18 17.23 -16.34 -5.32
N ALA A 19 18.09 -15.33 -5.19
CA ALA A 19 19.02 -15.24 -4.06
C ALA A 19 18.30 -15.17 -2.71
N TYR A 20 17.15 -14.50 -2.64
CA TYR A 20 16.31 -14.48 -1.44
C TYR A 20 15.72 -15.87 -1.14
N ALA A 21 15.20 -16.55 -2.16
CA ALA A 21 14.60 -17.88 -2.05
C ALA A 21 15.63 -18.92 -1.57
N GLU A 22 16.84 -18.90 -2.14
CA GLU A 22 17.96 -19.75 -1.72
C GLU A 22 18.32 -19.53 -0.24
N ARG A 23 18.44 -18.28 0.20
CA ARG A 23 18.72 -17.96 1.61
C ARG A 23 17.64 -18.45 2.57
N LYS A 24 16.40 -18.59 2.08
CA LYS A 24 15.25 -19.11 2.84
C LYS A 24 15.07 -20.63 2.68
N GLY A 25 15.86 -21.28 1.83
CA GLY A 25 15.70 -22.71 1.52
C GLY A 25 14.39 -23.03 0.80
N GLN A 26 13.86 -22.07 0.02
CA GLN A 26 12.57 -22.18 -0.68
C GLN A 26 12.76 -21.98 -2.19
N SER A 27 11.82 -22.46 -2.99
CA SER A 27 11.77 -22.15 -4.42
C SER A 27 11.01 -20.85 -4.66
N VAL A 28 11.31 -20.18 -5.77
CA VAL A 28 10.56 -18.98 -6.20
C VAL A 28 9.07 -19.29 -6.37
N ALA A 29 8.73 -20.47 -6.89
CA ALA A 29 7.35 -20.93 -7.01
C ALA A 29 6.65 -21.00 -5.64
N ALA A 30 7.31 -21.57 -4.63
CA ALA A 30 6.75 -21.65 -3.27
C ALA A 30 6.54 -20.26 -2.65
N LEU A 31 7.42 -19.29 -2.92
CA LEU A 31 7.23 -17.90 -2.48
C LEU A 31 5.99 -17.26 -3.12
N VAL A 32 5.82 -17.46 -4.43
CA VAL A 32 4.67 -16.94 -5.18
C VAL A 32 3.37 -17.61 -4.73
N GLU A 33 3.37 -18.93 -4.52
CA GLU A 33 2.23 -19.66 -3.95
C GLU A 33 1.88 -19.15 -2.55
N GLY A 34 2.89 -18.92 -1.70
CA GLY A 34 2.71 -18.35 -0.37
C GLY A 34 2.09 -16.95 -0.43
N TYR A 35 2.53 -16.11 -1.37
CA TYR A 35 1.94 -14.80 -1.59
C TYR A 35 0.48 -14.88 -2.04
N PHE A 36 0.15 -15.75 -3.01
CA PHE A 36 -1.24 -15.93 -3.43
C PHE A 36 -2.12 -16.50 -2.32
N THR A 37 -1.58 -17.41 -1.51
CA THR A 37 -2.27 -17.95 -0.33
C THR A 37 -2.55 -16.86 0.70
N TRP A 38 -1.59 -15.96 0.92
CA TRP A 38 -1.82 -14.79 1.76
C TRP A 38 -2.90 -13.88 1.18
N LEU A 39 -2.85 -13.58 -0.12
CA LEU A 39 -3.87 -12.76 -0.80
C LEU A 39 -5.28 -13.33 -0.68
N THR A 40 -5.45 -14.65 -0.72
CA THR A 40 -6.77 -15.29 -0.60
C THR A 40 -7.28 -15.33 0.84
N GLN A 41 -6.41 -15.12 1.83
CA GLN A 41 -6.76 -15.03 3.25
C GLN A 41 -7.07 -13.60 3.69
N LEU A 42 -6.71 -12.58 2.89
CA LEU A 42 -7.14 -11.21 3.21
C LEU A 42 -8.67 -11.18 3.19
N PRO A 43 -9.32 -10.71 4.28
CA PRO A 43 -10.75 -10.45 4.22
C PRO A 43 -11.00 -9.49 3.06
N ALA A 44 -11.93 -9.85 2.18
CA ALA A 44 -12.37 -8.97 1.11
C ALA A 44 -12.67 -7.61 1.72
N SER A 45 -11.88 -6.60 1.33
CA SER A 45 -12.07 -5.23 1.81
C SER A 45 -13.49 -4.81 1.39
N GLY A 46 -14.42 -4.88 2.34
CA GLY A 46 -15.85 -4.84 2.06
C GLY A 46 -16.76 -5.42 3.16
N ALA A 47 -16.25 -6.15 4.14
CA ALA A 47 -17.05 -6.63 5.28
C ALA A 47 -16.33 -6.46 6.62
N SER A 48 -16.04 -5.23 7.01
CA SER A 48 -15.78 -4.88 8.40
C SER A 48 -16.50 -3.58 8.73
N SER A 49 -17.53 -3.69 9.57
CA SER A 49 -18.41 -2.62 10.07
C SER A 49 -17.71 -1.65 11.03
N ASP A 50 -16.40 -1.45 10.86
CA ASP A 50 -15.56 -0.68 11.78
C ASP A 50 -14.72 0.32 10.98
N THR A 51 -15.40 1.10 10.14
CA THR A 51 -14.79 2.28 9.56
C THR A 51 -14.46 3.23 10.73
N PRO A 52 -13.18 3.57 10.98
CA PRO A 52 -12.84 4.51 12.02
C PRO A 52 -13.56 5.83 11.76
N ILE A 53 -14.02 6.52 12.81
CA ILE A 53 -14.78 7.78 12.74
C ILE A 53 -14.09 8.81 11.81
N THR A 54 -12.76 8.75 11.71
CA THR A 54 -11.93 9.58 10.84
C THR A 54 -12.19 9.39 9.34
N ALA A 55 -12.65 8.23 8.88
CA ALA A 55 -13.01 8.01 7.48
C ALA A 55 -14.29 8.76 7.06
N ARG A 56 -15.23 8.99 7.99
CA ARG A 56 -16.40 9.86 7.74
C ARG A 56 -16.01 11.33 7.57
N LEU A 57 -14.86 11.74 8.12
CA LEU A 57 -14.36 13.12 7.98
C LEU A 57 -13.74 13.40 6.61
N LEU A 58 -13.29 12.39 5.87
CA LEU A 58 -12.76 12.57 4.51
C LEU A 58 -13.80 13.11 3.54
N GLY A 59 -15.06 12.68 3.66
CA GLY A 59 -16.17 13.22 2.88
C GLY A 59 -16.54 14.65 3.27
N ALA A 60 -16.52 14.96 4.56
CA ALA A 60 -16.80 16.32 5.07
C ALA A 60 -15.70 17.34 4.70
N LEU A 61 -14.46 16.88 4.51
CA LEU A 61 -13.35 17.74 4.09
C LEU A 61 -13.43 18.13 2.61
N HIS A 62 -14.12 17.33 1.79
CA HIS A 62 -14.23 17.60 0.36
C HIS A 62 -15.04 18.87 0.08
N ASP A 63 -16.10 19.13 0.85
CA ASP A 63 -16.92 20.34 0.75
C ASP A 63 -16.29 21.57 1.45
N GLY A 64 -15.30 21.34 2.33
CA GLY A 64 -14.64 22.39 3.12
C GLY A 64 -13.34 22.92 2.52
N LEU A 65 -12.78 22.26 1.51
CA LEU A 65 -11.61 22.73 0.77
C LEU A 65 -12.04 23.62 -0.39
N GLN A 66 -12.66 24.76 -0.08
CA GLN A 66 -12.50 25.92 -0.96
C GLN A 66 -11.00 26.19 -1.12
N GLU A 67 -10.61 26.57 -2.33
CA GLU A 67 -9.26 26.52 -2.93
C GLU A 67 -8.12 27.23 -2.17
N ASP A 68 -8.38 27.77 -0.98
CA ASP A 68 -7.45 28.53 -0.14
C ASP A 68 -6.82 27.75 1.01
N GLY A 69 -7.14 26.45 1.19
CA GLY A 69 -6.59 25.66 2.30
C GLY A 69 -5.05 25.55 2.29
N LYS A 70 -4.44 25.56 1.10
CA LYS A 70 -2.97 25.46 0.92
C LYS A 70 -2.24 26.77 1.21
N SER A 71 -2.90 27.92 1.07
CA SER A 71 -2.32 29.24 1.41
C SER A 71 -2.47 29.49 2.91
N ALA A 72 -3.62 29.16 3.51
CA ALA A 72 -3.87 29.23 4.94
C ALA A 72 -2.92 28.31 5.75
N TRP A 73 -2.68 27.08 5.27
CA TRP A 73 -1.73 26.16 5.90
C TRP A 73 -0.29 26.70 5.85
N ARG A 74 0.14 27.24 4.70
CA ARG A 74 1.47 27.84 4.56
C ARG A 74 1.66 29.03 5.49
N GLN A 75 0.65 29.90 5.61
CA GLN A 75 0.69 31.06 6.50
C GLN A 75 0.77 30.65 7.99
N HIS A 76 0.04 29.60 8.38
CA HIS A 76 0.11 29.05 9.74
C HIS A 76 1.49 28.48 10.07
N VAL A 77 2.09 27.72 9.15
CA VAL A 77 3.44 27.15 9.33
C VAL A 77 4.50 28.26 9.38
N GLN A 78 4.37 29.28 8.53
CA GLN A 78 5.27 30.44 8.52
C GLN A 78 5.22 31.21 9.85
N GLN A 79 4.03 31.45 10.41
CA GLN A 79 3.89 32.13 11.70
C GLN A 79 4.42 31.31 12.88
N LYS A 80 4.27 29.98 12.82
CA LYS A 80 4.65 29.09 13.93
C LYS A 80 6.14 28.74 13.94
N HIS A 81 6.78 28.69 12.78
CA HIS A 81 8.16 28.20 12.62
C HIS A 81 9.09 29.15 11.86
N GLY A 82 8.59 30.20 11.23
CA GLY A 82 9.36 31.13 10.40
C GLY A 82 9.90 32.35 11.14
N ARG A 83 10.66 32.13 12.23
CA ARG A 83 11.46 33.18 12.86
C ARG A 83 12.93 32.80 12.79
N ASN A 84 13.64 33.38 11.84
CA ASN A 84 15.03 33.80 11.99
C ASN A 84 15.20 35.11 11.23
#